data_AF-A0A2K4I2F5-F1
#
_entry.id   AF-A0A2K4I2F5-F1
#
_cell.length_a   1.000
_cell.length_b   1.000
_cell.length_c   1.000
_cell.angle_alpha   90.00
_cell.angle_beta   90.00
_cell.angle_gamma   90.00
#
_symmetry.space_group_name_H-M   'P 1'
#
loop_
_entity.id
_entity.type
_entity.pdbx_description
1 polymer ?
#
loop_
_entity_poly.entity_id
_entity_poly.type
_entity_poly.pdbx_seq_one_letter_code
_entity_poly.pdbx_strand_id
1 'polypeptide(L)'
;MRDKPATGVVPSPAVFINAQSAITGLRGRDLLSTLRSVAAHGLRNPIHSAKHALKLGGQLGRVLLGETLHPTNPQDTRFADPAWSLNPFYRRSLQAYLAWQKQVKSWIDESNMSDDDRARAHFAFTLLNDAVAPSNTLLNPLAIKELFNSGGNSLVRGLSHLFDDLLHNDGLPRQVTRQAFEVGKTVATTTGSVVFRNEMLELIQYKPMSEKQYAKPLLVVPPQINKYYIFDLSPHNSFVQYALKNGLQTFMISWRNPDVRHREWGLSTYVEAVEEAMNVCRAITGAREVNLMGACAGGLTIAALQGHLQAKRQLRRISSATYLVSLLDSQIETPATLFADEQTLEAAKRRSYQKGVLDGRDMAKIFAWMRPNDLIWSYFVNNYLLGKEPPAFDILYWNNDNTRLPAAFHGDLLDFFKHNPLTHPGGLEVCGTPIDLQKVTVDSFSVAGMNDHITPWDAVYRSTLLLGGERRFVLSNSGHVQSILNPPSNPKAAYVENGKMSSDPRAWYYDAKHVDGSWWPQWLEWIQQRSGAQHETTFTLGNPNYPPMEAAPGTYVRVR
;
A
#
# COMPACT_ATOMS: atom_id res chain seq x y z
N MET A 1 -39.67 8.65 -3.23
CA MET A 1 -38.71 8.49 -4.34
C MET A 1 -37.32 8.52 -3.74
N ARG A 2 -36.61 7.39 -3.76
CA ARG A 2 -35.22 7.30 -3.29
C ARG A 2 -34.34 7.76 -4.44
N ASP A 3 -33.58 8.83 -4.24
CA ASP A 3 -32.61 9.30 -5.22
C ASP A 3 -31.62 8.18 -5.52
N LYS A 4 -31.55 7.78 -6.79
CA LYS A 4 -30.46 6.98 -7.32
C LYS A 4 -29.17 7.80 -7.16
N PRO A 5 -28.04 7.20 -6.74
CA PRO A 5 -26.77 7.92 -6.77
C PRO A 5 -26.47 8.32 -8.21
N ALA A 6 -26.11 9.59 -8.41
CA ALA A 6 -25.75 10.13 -9.71
C ALA A 6 -24.59 9.33 -10.31
N THR A 7 -24.83 8.74 -11.48
CA THR A 7 -23.80 8.17 -12.34
C THR A 7 -22.82 9.29 -12.72
N GLY A 8 -21.54 9.15 -12.38
CA GLY A 8 -20.48 10.06 -12.84
C GLY A 8 -19.74 10.90 -11.79
N VAL A 9 -19.96 10.69 -10.48
CA VAL A 9 -19.14 11.38 -9.47
C VAL A 9 -17.77 10.71 -9.37
N VAL A 10 -16.74 11.39 -9.87
CA VAL A 10 -15.33 11.01 -9.65
C VAL A 10 -15.10 10.95 -8.13
N PRO A 11 -14.63 9.81 -7.57
CA PRO A 11 -14.30 9.77 -6.15
C PRO A 11 -13.24 10.83 -5.86
N SER A 12 -13.56 11.78 -4.99
CA SER A 12 -12.56 12.75 -4.52
C SER A 12 -11.46 11.97 -3.81
N PRO A 13 -10.17 12.21 -4.12
CA PRO A 13 -9.09 11.63 -3.34
C PRO A 13 -9.28 12.11 -1.91
N ALA A 14 -9.58 11.16 -1.03
CA ALA A 14 -9.71 11.47 0.37
C ALA A 14 -8.35 11.98 0.86
N VAL A 15 -8.37 13.06 1.64
CA VAL A 15 -7.18 13.79 2.13
C VAL A 15 -6.37 12.86 3.03
N PHE A 16 -5.51 12.04 2.42
CA PHE A 16 -4.70 11.05 3.11
C PHE A 16 -3.25 11.10 2.65
N ILE A 17 -2.36 10.74 3.57
CA ILE A 17 -0.92 10.66 3.40
C ILE A 17 -0.58 9.47 2.47
N ASN A 18 0.34 9.69 1.51
CA ASN A 18 0.64 8.81 0.37
C ASN A 18 2.02 8.10 0.49
N ALA A 19 2.39 7.27 -0.51
CA ALA A 19 3.67 6.55 -0.55
C ALA A 19 4.91 7.46 -0.36
N GLN A 20 4.91 8.64 -0.96
CA GLN A 20 6.00 9.62 -0.82
C GLN A 20 6.26 9.93 0.65
N SER A 21 5.19 10.12 1.43
CA SER A 21 5.29 10.52 2.82
C SER A 21 5.84 9.42 3.74
N ALA A 22 5.48 8.17 3.44
CA ALA A 22 6.02 7.00 4.13
C ALA A 22 7.53 6.83 3.86
N ILE A 23 7.97 7.17 2.64
CA ILE A 23 9.37 7.11 2.22
C ILE A 23 10.16 8.29 2.79
N THR A 24 9.60 9.51 2.80
CA THR A 24 10.27 10.69 3.37
C THR A 24 10.44 10.61 4.89
N GLY A 25 9.64 9.78 5.58
CA GLY A 25 9.86 9.49 6.99
C GLY A 25 9.39 10.60 7.93
N LEU A 26 8.11 11.03 7.84
CA LEU A 26 7.54 12.04 8.74
C LEU A 26 7.73 11.63 10.21
N ARG A 27 8.51 12.40 10.98
CA ARG A 27 8.88 12.03 12.35
C ARG A 27 7.98 12.71 13.40
N GLY A 28 7.90 12.08 14.57
CA GLY A 28 7.32 12.67 15.78
C GLY A 28 7.96 14.00 16.21
N ARG A 29 9.19 14.31 15.77
CA ARG A 29 9.81 15.64 15.96
C ARG A 29 9.12 16.74 15.16
N ASP A 30 8.63 16.43 13.96
CA ASP A 30 7.88 17.36 13.11
C ASP A 30 6.44 17.55 13.62
N LEU A 31 5.87 16.49 14.22
CA LEU A 31 4.61 16.59 14.98
C LEU A 31 4.76 17.43 16.24
N LEU A 32 5.82 17.23 17.03
CA LEU A 32 6.08 18.03 18.23
C LEU A 32 6.37 19.49 17.90
N SER A 33 7.10 19.77 16.82
CA SER A 33 7.30 21.14 16.34
C SER A 33 5.98 21.75 15.85
N THR A 34 5.17 21.00 15.10
CA THR A 34 3.83 21.44 14.66
C THR A 34 2.93 21.72 15.87
N LEU A 35 2.87 20.84 16.86
CA LEU A 35 2.11 21.04 18.10
C LEU A 35 2.61 22.25 18.89
N ARG A 36 3.93 22.45 18.96
CA ARG A 36 4.51 23.67 19.57
C ARG A 36 4.14 24.92 18.80
N SER A 37 4.14 24.89 17.47
CA SER A 37 3.74 26.02 16.62
C SER A 37 2.26 26.36 16.79
N VAL A 38 1.38 25.34 16.81
CA VAL A 38 -0.06 25.50 17.07
C VAL A 38 -0.29 26.06 18.48
N ALA A 39 0.39 25.52 19.50
CA ALA A 39 0.30 26.02 20.87
C ALA A 39 0.82 27.47 21.00
N ALA A 40 1.95 27.78 20.37
CA ALA A 40 2.50 29.13 20.32
C ALA A 40 1.56 30.10 19.60
N HIS A 41 0.88 29.66 18.54
CA HIS A 41 -0.11 30.48 17.83
C HIS A 41 -1.35 30.76 18.70
N GLY A 42 -1.80 29.77 19.49
CA GLY A 42 -2.88 29.96 20.46
C GLY A 42 -2.53 30.92 21.59
N LEU A 43 -1.28 30.90 22.04
CA LEU A 43 -0.75 31.86 23.03
C LEU A 43 -0.59 33.27 22.44
N ARG A 44 -0.21 33.39 21.16
CA ARG A 44 -0.05 34.68 20.46
C ARG A 44 -1.37 35.33 20.07
N ASN A 45 -2.46 34.58 20.00
CA ASN A 45 -3.80 35.08 19.67
C ASN A 45 -4.80 34.82 20.81
N PRO A 46 -4.61 35.43 21.99
CA PRO A 46 -5.38 35.10 23.19
C PRO A 46 -6.87 35.42 23.05
N ILE A 47 -7.23 36.49 22.32
CA ILE A 47 -8.63 36.89 22.09
C ILE A 47 -9.35 35.86 21.21
N HIS A 48 -8.69 35.36 20.16
CA HIS A 48 -9.23 34.32 19.29
C HIS A 48 -9.47 33.02 20.06
N SER A 49 -8.46 32.57 20.81
CA SER A 49 -8.54 31.37 21.66
C SER A 49 -9.63 31.51 22.73
N ALA A 50 -9.75 32.66 23.39
CA ALA A 50 -10.78 32.92 24.39
C ALA A 50 -12.21 32.89 23.79
N LYS A 51 -12.41 33.49 22.61
CA LYS A 51 -13.69 33.45 21.89
C LYS A 51 -14.12 32.02 21.58
N HIS A 52 -13.19 31.18 21.10
CA HIS A 52 -13.49 29.79 20.80
C HIS A 52 -13.70 28.94 22.06
N ALA A 53 -12.97 29.22 23.15
CA ALA A 53 -13.16 28.56 24.44
C ALA A 53 -14.52 28.91 25.07
N LEU A 54 -14.97 30.17 24.99
CA LEU A 54 -16.30 30.58 25.46
C LEU A 54 -17.42 29.92 24.65
N LYS A 55 -17.29 29.87 23.32
CA LYS A 55 -18.22 29.14 22.44
C LYS A 55 -18.29 27.65 22.81
N LEU A 56 -17.14 27.01 23.04
CA LEU A 56 -17.08 25.62 23.49
C LEU A 56 -17.77 25.44 24.84
N GLY A 57 -17.48 26.31 25.81
CA GLY A 57 -18.11 26.27 27.14
C GLY A 57 -19.64 26.38 27.07
N GLY A 58 -20.15 27.28 26.23
CA GLY A 58 -21.60 27.39 25.98
C GLY A 58 -22.20 26.14 25.34
N GLN A 59 -21.51 25.53 24.36
CA GLN A 59 -21.94 24.26 23.76
C GLN A 59 -21.93 23.13 24.80
N LEU A 60 -20.87 22.99 25.60
CA LEU A 60 -20.76 21.98 26.64
C LEU A 60 -21.85 22.13 27.71
N GLY A 61 -22.19 23.37 28.10
CA GLY A 61 -23.32 23.64 29.00
C GLY A 61 -24.66 23.13 28.44
N ARG A 62 -24.94 23.40 27.16
CA ARG A 62 -26.15 22.89 26.47
C ARG A 62 -26.15 21.36 26.34
N VAL A 63 -25.00 20.77 26.07
CA VAL A 63 -24.83 19.31 26.06
C VAL A 63 -25.13 18.71 27.43
N LEU A 64 -24.62 19.31 28.52
CA LEU A 64 -24.92 18.86 29.89
C LEU A 64 -26.43 18.93 30.20
N LEU A 65 -27.13 19.96 29.69
CA LEU A 65 -28.59 20.07 29.75
C LEU A 65 -29.32 19.01 28.90
N GLY A 66 -28.60 18.24 28.07
CA GLY A 66 -29.11 17.12 27.30
C GLY A 66 -29.47 17.45 25.85
N GLU A 67 -29.08 18.63 25.35
CA GLU A 67 -29.28 19.00 23.96
C GLU A 67 -28.35 18.24 23.01
N THR A 68 -28.88 17.85 21.86
CA THR A 68 -28.11 17.27 20.75
C THR A 68 -27.79 18.39 19.76
N LEU A 69 -26.54 18.85 19.77
CA LEU A 69 -26.10 20.02 18.99
C LEU A 69 -25.59 19.65 17.59
N HIS A 70 -25.07 18.45 17.43
CA HIS A 70 -24.38 18.01 16.21
C HIS A 70 -24.89 16.66 15.73
N PRO A 71 -25.15 16.50 14.42
CA PRO A 71 -25.52 15.21 13.85
C PRO A 71 -24.33 14.26 13.95
N THR A 72 -24.60 13.00 14.28
CA THR A 72 -23.62 11.92 14.23
C THR A 72 -23.40 11.50 12.78
N ASN A 73 -22.15 11.32 12.36
CA ASN A 73 -21.85 10.79 11.03
C ASN A 73 -22.33 9.33 10.94
N PRO A 74 -23.31 8.99 10.06
CA PRO A 74 -23.81 7.61 9.95
C PRO A 74 -22.75 6.61 9.46
N GLN A 75 -21.67 7.09 8.85
CA GLN A 75 -20.57 6.26 8.37
C GLN A 75 -19.50 6.01 9.44
N ASP A 76 -19.53 6.70 10.58
CA ASP A 76 -18.58 6.49 11.67
C ASP A 76 -19.02 5.30 12.54
N THR A 77 -18.44 4.14 12.24
CA THR A 77 -18.79 2.87 12.90
C THR A 77 -18.43 2.84 14.38
N ARG A 78 -17.55 3.73 14.87
CA ARG A 78 -17.17 3.82 16.29
C ARG A 78 -18.38 4.13 17.19
N PHE A 79 -19.37 4.84 16.64
CA PHE A 79 -20.58 5.28 17.34
C PHE A 79 -21.83 4.49 16.92
N ALA A 80 -21.66 3.31 16.31
CA ALA A 80 -22.77 2.49 15.82
C ALA A 80 -23.61 1.82 16.92
N ASP A 81 -23.06 1.66 18.14
CA ASP A 81 -23.82 1.07 19.25
C ASP A 81 -25.00 1.96 19.66
N PRO A 82 -26.24 1.43 19.77
CA PRO A 82 -27.40 2.22 20.17
C PRO A 82 -27.28 2.95 21.51
N ALA A 83 -26.37 2.52 22.40
CA ALA A 83 -26.11 3.21 23.66
C ALA A 83 -25.72 4.69 23.44
N TRP A 84 -25.01 5.01 22.35
CA TRP A 84 -24.59 6.36 22.02
C TRP A 84 -25.75 7.33 21.75
N SER A 85 -26.91 6.82 21.32
CA SER A 85 -28.11 7.63 21.08
C SER A 85 -29.16 7.48 22.19
N LEU A 86 -29.30 6.28 22.76
CA LEU A 86 -30.37 5.95 23.70
C LEU A 86 -30.01 6.25 25.15
N ASN A 87 -28.75 6.16 25.55
CA ASN A 87 -28.35 6.40 26.93
C ASN A 87 -27.94 7.87 27.13
N PRO A 88 -28.56 8.61 28.08
CA PRO A 88 -28.28 10.03 28.30
C PRO A 88 -26.80 10.34 28.60
N PHE A 89 -26.09 9.47 29.31
CA PHE A 89 -24.68 9.65 29.62
C PHE A 89 -23.81 9.57 28.36
N TYR A 90 -23.96 8.49 27.58
CA TYR A 90 -23.20 8.29 26.34
C TYR A 90 -23.55 9.31 25.26
N ARG A 91 -24.82 9.69 25.17
CA ARG A 91 -25.25 10.76 24.25
C ARG A 91 -24.57 12.08 24.58
N ARG A 92 -24.49 12.44 25.87
CA ARG A 92 -23.81 13.66 26.31
C ARG A 92 -22.31 13.61 26.06
N SER A 93 -21.65 12.48 26.33
CA SER A 93 -20.20 12.35 26.06
C SER A 93 -19.88 12.42 24.57
N LEU A 94 -20.70 11.79 23.71
CA LEU A 94 -20.58 11.91 22.26
C LEU A 94 -20.78 13.35 21.79
N GLN A 95 -21.81 14.04 22.27
CA GLN A 95 -22.07 15.43 21.88
C GLN A 95 -20.98 16.39 22.38
N ALA A 96 -20.41 16.15 23.56
CA ALA A 96 -19.28 16.92 24.06
C ALA A 96 -18.03 16.73 23.18
N TYR A 97 -17.76 15.49 22.76
CA TYR A 97 -16.70 15.16 21.82
C TYR A 97 -16.90 15.80 20.45
N LEU A 98 -18.11 15.73 19.87
CA LEU A 98 -18.41 16.37 18.57
C LEU A 98 -18.33 17.91 18.65
N ALA A 99 -18.74 18.49 19.77
CA ALA A 99 -18.63 19.94 20.01
C ALA A 99 -17.16 20.36 20.09
N TRP A 100 -16.33 19.65 20.85
CA TRP A 100 -14.88 19.81 20.86
C TRP A 100 -14.31 19.71 19.44
N GLN A 101 -14.67 18.65 18.72
CA GLN A 101 -14.14 18.36 17.39
C GLN A 101 -14.40 19.53 16.43
N LYS A 102 -15.65 19.98 16.37
CA LYS A 102 -16.08 21.07 15.50
C LYS A 102 -15.45 22.40 15.92
N GLN A 103 -15.39 22.68 17.22
CA GLN A 103 -14.95 23.97 17.72
C GLN A 103 -13.44 24.17 17.57
N VAL A 104 -12.63 23.12 17.75
CA VAL A 104 -11.19 23.17 17.49
C VAL A 104 -10.91 23.25 15.99
N LYS A 105 -11.65 22.51 15.16
CA LYS A 105 -11.55 22.65 13.69
C LYS A 105 -11.84 24.10 13.26
N SER A 106 -12.92 24.71 13.77
CA SER A 106 -13.22 26.13 13.50
C SER A 106 -12.15 27.07 14.04
N TRP A 107 -11.52 26.77 15.19
CA TRP A 107 -10.42 27.58 15.72
C TRP A 107 -9.21 27.58 14.77
N ILE A 108 -8.88 26.42 14.17
CA ILE A 108 -7.83 26.28 13.14
C ILE A 108 -8.24 27.02 11.86
N ASP A 109 -9.47 26.82 11.38
CA ASP A 109 -9.97 27.43 10.13
C ASP A 109 -10.06 28.97 10.22
N GLU A 110 -10.40 29.52 11.39
CA GLU A 110 -10.48 30.97 11.63
C GLU A 110 -9.14 31.58 12.10
N SER A 111 -8.08 30.77 12.23
CA SER A 111 -6.76 31.27 12.62
C SER A 111 -6.05 31.99 11.47
N ASN A 112 -5.21 32.97 11.80
CA ASN A 112 -4.42 33.71 10.82
C ASN A 112 -3.09 32.98 10.48
N MET A 113 -3.16 31.66 10.36
CA MET A 113 -2.04 30.80 9.95
C MET A 113 -1.93 30.79 8.42
N SER A 114 -0.72 30.59 7.90
CA SER A 114 -0.52 30.30 6.48
C SER A 114 -1.31 29.04 6.09
N ASP A 115 -1.60 28.88 4.80
CA ASP A 115 -2.32 27.71 4.30
C ASP A 115 -1.60 26.40 4.67
N ASP A 116 -0.26 26.41 4.61
CA ASP A 116 0.58 25.28 4.99
C ASP A 116 0.49 24.96 6.49
N ASP A 117 0.65 25.96 7.36
CA ASP A 117 0.57 25.77 8.82
C ASP A 117 -0.83 25.31 9.25
N ARG A 118 -1.86 25.78 8.57
CA ARG A 118 -3.25 25.36 8.78
C ARG A 118 -3.47 23.90 8.39
N ALA A 119 -2.95 23.47 7.25
CA ALA A 119 -3.02 22.06 6.84
C ALA A 119 -2.28 21.15 7.83
N ARG A 120 -1.11 21.57 8.32
CA ARG A 120 -0.34 20.86 9.36
C ARG A 120 -1.11 20.77 10.67
N ALA A 121 -1.74 21.86 11.10
CA ALA A 121 -2.56 21.91 12.31
C ALA A 121 -3.78 20.99 12.24
N HIS A 122 -4.48 20.96 11.09
CA HIS A 122 -5.58 20.01 10.86
C HIS A 122 -5.13 18.56 10.97
N PHE A 123 -3.99 18.22 10.37
CA PHE A 123 -3.46 16.86 10.46
C PHE A 123 -3.13 16.45 11.91
N ALA A 124 -2.40 17.30 12.65
CA ALA A 124 -2.07 17.03 14.06
C ALA A 124 -3.35 16.94 14.92
N PHE A 125 -4.34 17.77 14.63
CA PHE A 125 -5.63 17.75 15.32
C PHE A 125 -6.38 16.44 15.06
N THR A 126 -6.44 15.94 13.83
CA THR A 126 -7.06 14.65 13.53
C THR A 126 -6.47 13.52 14.37
N LEU A 127 -5.13 13.46 14.48
CA LEU A 127 -4.44 12.44 15.29
C LEU A 127 -4.81 12.51 16.78
N LEU A 128 -4.81 13.72 17.37
CA LEU A 128 -5.16 13.91 18.78
C LEU A 128 -6.64 13.68 19.05
N ASN A 129 -7.50 14.17 18.17
CA ASN A 129 -8.95 14.07 18.30
C ASN A 129 -9.39 12.60 18.30
N ASP A 130 -8.81 11.77 17.43
CA ASP A 130 -9.09 10.33 17.42
C ASP A 130 -8.60 9.62 18.70
N ALA A 131 -7.48 10.06 19.27
CA ALA A 131 -6.95 9.47 20.51
C ALA A 131 -7.84 9.73 21.73
N VAL A 132 -8.52 10.88 21.78
CA VAL A 132 -9.42 11.24 22.89
C VAL A 132 -10.88 10.85 22.65
N ALA A 133 -11.17 10.18 21.53
CA ALA A 133 -12.53 9.74 21.22
C ALA A 133 -13.06 8.82 22.33
N PRO A 134 -14.27 9.05 22.87
CA PRO A 134 -14.78 8.28 24.01
C PRO A 134 -14.97 6.79 23.67
N SER A 135 -15.16 6.45 22.39
CA SER A 135 -15.16 5.08 21.87
C SER A 135 -13.84 4.34 22.04
N ASN A 136 -12.72 5.05 22.19
CA ASN A 136 -11.38 4.46 22.30
C ASN A 136 -10.92 4.31 23.76
N THR A 137 -11.83 4.55 24.71
CA THR A 137 -11.57 4.47 26.16
C THR A 137 -12.34 3.31 26.80
N LEU A 138 -12.07 3.01 28.07
CA LEU A 138 -12.85 2.04 28.86
C LEU A 138 -14.34 2.42 29.00
N LEU A 139 -14.70 3.67 28.70
CA LEU A 139 -16.09 4.12 28.62
C LEU A 139 -16.76 3.69 27.30
N ASN A 140 -16.17 2.83 26.49
CA ASN A 140 -16.84 2.27 25.32
C ASN A 140 -18.00 1.35 25.77
N PRO A 141 -19.24 1.57 25.29
CA PRO A 141 -20.39 0.76 25.73
C PRO A 141 -20.22 -0.73 25.41
N LEU A 142 -19.53 -1.08 24.32
CA LEU A 142 -19.21 -2.46 23.99
C LEU A 142 -18.23 -3.08 24.99
N ALA A 143 -17.22 -2.32 25.43
CA ALA A 143 -16.25 -2.78 26.43
C ALA A 143 -16.92 -3.04 27.78
N ILE A 144 -17.82 -2.15 28.21
CA ILE A 144 -18.56 -2.34 29.45
C ILE A 144 -19.50 -3.55 29.35
N LYS A 145 -20.25 -3.70 28.24
CA LYS A 145 -21.10 -4.88 28.02
C LYS A 145 -20.30 -6.17 28.06
N GLU A 146 -19.16 -6.21 27.37
CA GLU A 146 -18.30 -7.40 27.33
C GLU A 146 -17.66 -7.71 28.69
N LEU A 147 -17.29 -6.68 29.46
CA LEU A 147 -16.81 -6.84 30.83
C LEU A 147 -17.82 -7.61 31.69
N PHE A 148 -19.10 -7.23 31.62
CA PHE A 148 -20.17 -7.93 32.34
C PHE A 148 -20.45 -9.32 31.76
N ASN A 149 -20.57 -9.45 30.43
CA ASN A 149 -20.88 -10.74 29.77
C ASN A 149 -19.81 -11.81 30.01
N SER A 150 -18.55 -11.40 30.07
CA SER A 150 -17.40 -12.29 30.28
C SER A 150 -17.03 -12.49 31.76
N GLY A 151 -17.76 -11.89 32.69
CA GLY A 151 -17.44 -11.91 34.12
C GLY A 151 -16.07 -11.31 34.45
N GLY A 152 -15.60 -10.32 33.68
CA GLY A 152 -14.30 -9.67 33.85
C GLY A 152 -13.14 -10.34 33.09
N ASN A 153 -13.35 -11.52 32.49
CA ASN A 153 -12.29 -12.24 31.78
C ASN A 153 -11.78 -11.51 30.53
N SER A 154 -12.63 -10.74 29.84
CA SER A 154 -12.23 -9.89 28.71
C SER A 154 -11.13 -8.88 29.07
N LEU A 155 -11.24 -8.26 30.25
CA LEU A 155 -10.23 -7.29 30.74
C LEU A 155 -8.90 -7.98 31.06
N VAL A 156 -8.94 -9.17 31.67
CA VAL A 156 -7.72 -9.95 31.96
C VAL A 156 -6.99 -10.33 30.67
N ARG A 157 -7.73 -10.82 29.67
CA ARG A 157 -7.17 -11.11 28.34
C ARG A 157 -6.64 -9.85 27.67
N GLY A 158 -7.38 -8.74 27.73
CA GLY A 158 -6.98 -7.47 27.15
C GLY A 158 -5.70 -6.89 27.76
N LEU A 159 -5.54 -6.98 29.08
CA LEU A 159 -4.30 -6.60 29.76
C LEU A 159 -3.14 -7.52 29.36
N SER A 160 -3.37 -8.83 29.27
CA SER A 160 -2.37 -9.79 28.77
C SER A 160 -1.91 -9.44 27.35
N HIS A 161 -2.85 -9.12 26.46
CA HIS A 161 -2.54 -8.67 25.10
C HIS A 161 -1.71 -7.39 25.09
N LEU A 162 -2.06 -6.41 25.92
CA LEU A 162 -1.32 -5.14 26.05
C LEU A 162 0.11 -5.37 26.55
N PHE A 163 0.30 -6.21 27.58
CA PHE A 163 1.63 -6.55 28.08
C PHE A 163 2.49 -7.25 27.03
N ASP A 164 1.91 -8.22 26.31
CA ASP A 164 2.61 -8.92 25.23
C ASP A 164 2.99 -7.98 24.08
N ASP A 165 2.10 -7.07 23.69
CA ASP A 165 2.37 -6.10 22.62
C ASP A 165 3.38 -5.01 23.05
N LEU A 166 3.41 -4.62 24.33
CA LEU A 166 4.44 -3.74 24.88
C LEU A 166 5.84 -4.38 24.81
N LEU A 167 5.92 -5.69 25.02
CA LEU A 167 7.18 -6.44 25.00
C LEU A 167 7.62 -6.82 23.58
N HIS A 168 6.68 -7.23 22.72
CA HIS A 168 6.97 -7.92 21.47
C HIS A 168 6.48 -7.19 20.20
N ASN A 169 5.81 -6.04 20.35
CA ASN A 169 5.21 -5.29 19.25
C ASN A 169 5.32 -3.75 19.40
N ASP A 170 6.36 -3.27 20.11
CA ASP A 170 6.65 -1.84 20.33
C ASP A 170 5.47 -1.03 20.92
N GLY A 171 4.57 -1.69 21.66
CA GLY A 171 3.40 -1.06 22.28
C GLY A 171 2.25 -0.72 21.32
N LEU A 172 2.29 -1.21 20.07
CA LEU A 172 1.16 -1.12 19.13
C LEU A 172 0.29 -2.37 19.21
N PRO A 173 -1.05 -2.24 19.06
CA PRO A 173 -1.94 -3.39 19.02
C PRO A 173 -1.63 -4.29 17.84
N ARG A 174 -1.39 -5.57 18.11
CA ARG A 174 -1.19 -6.58 17.06
C ARG A 174 -2.43 -6.66 16.16
N GLN A 175 -2.20 -6.73 14.85
CA GLN A 175 -3.30 -6.76 13.87
C GLN A 175 -3.67 -8.18 13.42
N VAL A 176 -2.79 -9.16 13.68
CA VAL A 176 -2.92 -10.54 13.23
C VAL A 176 -2.25 -11.50 14.20
N THR A 177 -2.80 -12.70 14.33
CA THR A 177 -2.23 -13.77 15.12
C THR A 177 -1.02 -14.38 14.40
N ARG A 178 0.19 -14.16 14.92
CA ARG A 178 1.44 -14.67 14.32
C ARG A 178 1.50 -16.21 14.24
N GLN A 179 0.74 -16.91 15.07
CA GLN A 179 0.71 -18.38 15.13
C GLN A 179 -0.11 -19.02 14.00
N ALA A 180 -1.00 -18.25 13.35
CA ALA A 180 -1.89 -18.78 12.32
C ALA A 180 -1.20 -18.96 10.96
N PHE A 181 -0.06 -18.28 10.75
CA PHE A 181 0.61 -18.27 9.46
C PHE A 181 2.11 -18.55 9.56
N GLU A 182 2.59 -19.45 8.70
CA GLU A 182 3.99 -19.78 8.49
C GLU A 182 4.29 -19.83 6.99
N VAL A 183 5.31 -19.08 6.56
CA VAL A 183 5.74 -18.99 5.16
C VAL A 183 6.31 -20.33 4.71
N GLY A 184 5.73 -20.89 3.64
CA GLY A 184 6.02 -22.20 3.09
C GLY A 184 5.19 -23.35 3.68
N LYS A 185 4.32 -23.09 4.69
CA LYS A 185 3.40 -24.12 5.23
C LYS A 185 1.93 -23.75 5.09
N THR A 186 1.56 -22.51 5.43
CA THR A 186 0.18 -22.03 5.34
C THR A 186 0.02 -20.90 4.34
N VAL A 187 1.09 -20.13 4.10
CA VAL A 187 1.17 -19.12 3.04
C VAL A 187 2.38 -19.39 2.14
N ALA A 188 2.38 -18.92 0.89
CA ALA A 188 3.45 -19.21 -0.08
C ALA A 188 3.66 -20.72 -0.29
N THR A 189 2.56 -21.47 -0.41
CA THR A 189 2.57 -22.94 -0.44
C THR A 189 2.54 -23.52 -1.85
N THR A 190 2.58 -22.69 -2.89
CA THR A 190 2.54 -23.19 -4.26
C THR A 190 3.85 -23.90 -4.60
N THR A 191 3.74 -25.15 -5.03
CA THR A 191 4.91 -26.01 -5.32
C THR A 191 5.79 -25.40 -6.39
N GLY A 192 7.09 -25.32 -6.13
CA GLY A 192 8.10 -24.82 -7.05
C GLY A 192 9.50 -25.08 -6.52
N SER A 193 10.50 -24.58 -7.22
CA SER A 193 11.91 -24.67 -6.84
C SER A 193 12.63 -23.37 -7.13
N VAL A 194 13.61 -23.03 -6.29
CA VAL A 194 14.59 -22.01 -6.64
C VAL A 194 15.47 -22.57 -7.74
N VAL A 195 15.54 -21.89 -8.88
CA VAL A 195 16.31 -22.31 -10.07
C VAL A 195 17.52 -21.45 -10.32
N PHE A 196 17.61 -20.29 -9.66
CA PHE A 196 18.77 -19.42 -9.67
C PHE A 196 18.83 -18.59 -8.39
N ARG A 197 20.05 -18.31 -7.94
CA ARG A 197 20.31 -17.49 -6.74
C ARG A 197 21.57 -16.68 -6.98
N ASN A 198 21.50 -15.38 -6.69
CA ASN A 198 22.65 -14.51 -6.56
C ASN A 198 22.60 -13.79 -5.20
N GLU A 199 23.44 -12.77 -5.00
CA GLU A 199 23.49 -12.04 -3.74
C GLU A 199 22.20 -11.25 -3.42
N MET A 200 21.41 -10.87 -4.44
CA MET A 200 20.24 -9.99 -4.30
C MET A 200 18.90 -10.72 -4.35
N LEU A 201 18.81 -11.85 -5.06
CA LEU A 201 17.56 -12.55 -5.28
C LEU A 201 17.69 -14.07 -5.39
N GLU A 202 16.59 -14.74 -5.09
CA GLU A 202 16.28 -16.10 -5.51
C GLU A 202 15.23 -16.03 -6.63
N LEU A 203 15.46 -16.71 -7.75
CA LEU A 203 14.47 -16.88 -8.80
C LEU A 203 13.76 -18.22 -8.60
N ILE A 204 12.46 -18.15 -8.36
CA ILE A 204 11.60 -19.32 -8.17
C ILE A 204 10.93 -19.65 -9.49
N GLN A 205 11.02 -20.89 -9.93
CA GLN A 205 10.17 -21.45 -10.97
C GLN A 205 9.10 -22.31 -10.31
N TYR A 206 7.83 -22.02 -10.59
CA TYR A 206 6.73 -22.81 -10.05
C TYR A 206 6.42 -24.04 -10.92
N LYS A 207 5.93 -25.10 -10.25
CA LYS A 207 5.49 -26.32 -10.93
C LYS A 207 4.23 -26.03 -11.73
N PRO A 208 4.20 -26.36 -13.04
CA PRO A 208 3.01 -26.18 -13.86
C PRO A 208 1.77 -26.91 -13.29
N MET A 209 0.59 -26.34 -13.52
CA MET A 209 -0.71 -26.88 -13.07
C MET A 209 -1.68 -27.16 -14.24
N SER A 210 -1.18 -27.22 -15.47
CA SER A 210 -1.96 -27.45 -16.69
C SER A 210 -1.25 -28.44 -17.62
N GLU A 211 -2.00 -29.14 -18.46
CA GLU A 211 -1.46 -30.09 -19.45
C GLU A 211 -0.69 -29.39 -20.59
N LYS A 212 -1.16 -28.19 -20.96
CA LYS A 212 -0.51 -27.32 -21.93
C LYS A 212 -0.07 -26.01 -21.29
N GLN A 213 1.03 -25.47 -21.77
CA GLN A 213 1.55 -24.17 -21.34
C GLN A 213 1.96 -23.31 -22.54
N TYR A 214 1.98 -22.00 -22.33
CA TYR A 214 2.42 -21.03 -23.32
C TYR A 214 3.96 -20.96 -23.40
N ALA A 215 4.49 -20.75 -24.61
CA ALA A 215 5.92 -20.75 -24.87
C ALA A 215 6.70 -19.62 -24.19
N LYS A 216 6.09 -18.43 -24.00
CA LYS A 216 6.75 -17.29 -23.35
C LYS A 216 6.44 -17.28 -21.85
N PRO A 217 7.45 -17.28 -20.96
CA PRO A 217 7.21 -17.29 -19.52
C PRO A 217 6.75 -15.93 -19.00
N LEU A 218 6.10 -15.96 -17.84
CA LEU A 218 5.77 -14.80 -17.02
C LEU A 218 6.81 -14.65 -15.90
N LEU A 219 7.53 -13.53 -15.86
CA LEU A 219 8.42 -13.15 -14.77
C LEU A 219 7.75 -12.08 -13.89
N VAL A 220 7.48 -12.43 -12.64
CA VAL A 220 6.90 -11.53 -11.65
C VAL A 220 8.00 -10.88 -10.82
N VAL A 221 7.99 -9.55 -10.79
CA VAL A 221 8.92 -8.66 -10.10
C VAL A 221 8.13 -7.94 -8.98
N PRO A 222 8.14 -8.48 -7.76
CA PRO A 222 7.44 -7.89 -6.63
C PRO A 222 8.15 -6.61 -6.15
N PRO A 223 7.49 -5.77 -5.32
CA PRO A 223 8.16 -4.65 -4.69
C PRO A 223 9.31 -5.12 -3.79
N GLN A 224 10.37 -4.31 -3.68
CA GLN A 224 11.51 -4.56 -2.78
C GLN A 224 11.21 -4.20 -1.32
N ILE A 225 10.07 -3.56 -1.08
CA ILE A 225 9.62 -2.98 0.20
C ILE A 225 9.00 -4.04 1.13
N ASN A 226 8.32 -5.03 0.55
CA ASN A 226 7.68 -6.14 1.25
C ASN A 226 7.99 -7.45 0.51
N LYS A 227 7.70 -8.58 1.14
CA LYS A 227 8.02 -9.90 0.56
C LYS A 227 7.10 -10.27 -0.62
N TYR A 228 7.60 -11.11 -1.51
CA TYR A 228 6.92 -11.45 -2.77
C TYR A 228 5.60 -12.19 -2.59
N TYR A 229 5.39 -12.86 -1.45
CA TYR A 229 4.29 -13.81 -1.28
C TYR A 229 2.90 -13.14 -1.21
N ILE A 230 2.79 -11.83 -1.40
CA ILE A 230 1.51 -11.20 -1.74
C ILE A 230 0.88 -11.81 -3.00
N PHE A 231 1.68 -12.28 -3.95
CA PHE A 231 1.19 -12.96 -5.15
C PHE A 231 0.81 -14.43 -4.91
N ASP A 232 1.17 -14.98 -3.75
CA ASP A 232 1.03 -16.39 -3.42
C ASP A 232 0.69 -16.55 -1.93
N LEU A 233 -0.38 -15.89 -1.46
CA LEU A 233 -0.77 -15.98 -0.05
C LEU A 233 -1.29 -17.39 0.26
N SER A 234 -2.58 -17.65 0.08
CA SER A 234 -3.19 -18.95 0.33
C SER A 234 -3.76 -19.54 -0.97
N PRO A 235 -4.12 -20.84 -1.02
CA PRO A 235 -4.64 -21.46 -2.23
C PRO A 235 -5.89 -20.78 -2.84
N HIS A 236 -6.68 -20.05 -2.05
CA HIS A 236 -7.90 -19.39 -2.53
C HIS A 236 -7.65 -17.96 -3.06
N ASN A 237 -6.51 -17.36 -2.76
CA ASN A 237 -6.13 -16.01 -3.20
C ASN A 237 -4.70 -15.92 -3.75
N SER A 238 -4.18 -17.02 -4.31
CA SER A 238 -2.89 -17.07 -4.99
C SER A 238 -3.03 -16.71 -6.48
N PHE A 239 -2.46 -15.56 -6.85
CA PHE A 239 -2.30 -15.18 -8.25
C PHE A 239 -1.40 -16.17 -9.00
N VAL A 240 -0.35 -16.67 -8.35
CA VAL A 240 0.56 -17.66 -8.93
C VAL A 240 -0.20 -18.92 -9.34
N GLN A 241 -1.05 -19.49 -8.48
CA GLN A 241 -1.86 -20.65 -8.87
C GLN A 241 -2.82 -20.34 -10.00
N TYR A 242 -3.40 -19.14 -10.02
CA TYR A 242 -4.27 -18.72 -11.12
C TYR A 242 -3.51 -18.67 -12.45
N ALA A 243 -2.30 -18.11 -12.49
CA ALA A 243 -1.47 -18.09 -13.69
C ALA A 243 -1.10 -19.50 -14.15
N LEU A 244 -0.65 -20.37 -13.23
CA LEU A 244 -0.23 -21.74 -13.53
C LEU A 244 -1.39 -22.62 -14.04
N LYS A 245 -2.58 -22.51 -13.44
CA LYS A 245 -3.77 -23.25 -13.88
C LYS A 245 -4.21 -22.86 -15.29
N ASN A 246 -3.87 -21.65 -15.73
CA ASN A 246 -4.20 -21.13 -17.06
C ASN A 246 -3.03 -21.17 -18.05
N GLY A 247 -2.05 -22.06 -17.81
CA GLY A 247 -0.97 -22.36 -18.76
C GLY A 247 0.17 -21.35 -18.82
N LEU A 248 0.23 -20.37 -17.92
CA LEU A 248 1.34 -19.43 -17.87
C LEU A 248 2.49 -20.01 -17.06
N GLN A 249 3.63 -20.25 -17.71
CA GLN A 249 4.84 -20.69 -17.02
C GLN A 249 5.38 -19.53 -16.17
N THR A 250 5.23 -19.63 -14.85
CA THR A 250 5.40 -18.49 -13.94
C THR A 250 6.71 -18.61 -13.15
N PHE A 251 7.49 -17.52 -13.20
CA PHE A 251 8.69 -17.29 -12.42
C PHE A 251 8.47 -16.11 -11.49
N MET A 252 9.08 -16.16 -10.31
CA MET A 252 8.94 -15.13 -9.27
C MET A 252 10.30 -14.77 -8.71
N ILE A 253 10.58 -13.47 -8.63
CA ILE A 253 11.75 -12.97 -7.90
C ILE A 253 11.42 -12.92 -6.41
N SER A 254 12.24 -13.58 -5.60
CA SER A 254 12.24 -13.48 -4.15
C SER A 254 13.46 -12.64 -3.73
N TRP A 255 13.21 -11.38 -3.39
CA TRP A 255 14.26 -10.43 -2.98
C TRP A 255 14.88 -10.83 -1.64
N ARG A 256 16.19 -10.64 -1.51
CA ARG A 256 16.89 -10.70 -0.24
C ARG A 256 16.49 -9.52 0.64
N ASN A 257 16.28 -9.77 1.93
CA ASN A 257 16.18 -8.70 2.93
C ASN A 257 17.59 -8.11 3.18
N PRO A 258 17.86 -6.86 2.81
CA PRO A 258 19.22 -6.31 2.85
C PRO A 258 19.70 -6.05 4.28
N ASP A 259 21.02 -5.92 4.42
CA ASP A 259 21.67 -5.52 5.67
C ASP A 259 22.66 -4.39 5.36
N VAL A 260 23.36 -3.91 6.38
CA VAL A 260 24.27 -2.75 6.28
C VAL A 260 25.32 -2.90 5.18
N ARG A 261 25.73 -4.13 4.83
CA ARG A 261 26.72 -4.39 3.77
C ARG A 261 26.17 -4.10 2.38
N HIS A 262 24.86 -4.22 2.22
CA HIS A 262 24.15 -4.03 0.97
C HIS A 262 23.73 -2.57 0.75
N ARG A 263 24.23 -1.62 1.56
CA ARG A 263 23.80 -0.21 1.57
C ARG A 263 23.85 0.49 0.21
N GLU A 264 24.77 0.07 -0.66
CA GLU A 264 25.01 0.69 -1.98
C GLU A 264 24.12 0.11 -3.09
N TRP A 265 23.24 -0.85 -2.79
CA TRP A 265 22.28 -1.35 -3.78
C TRP A 265 21.25 -0.27 -4.09
N GLY A 266 21.32 0.27 -5.30
CA GLY A 266 20.39 1.26 -5.85
C GLY A 266 19.48 0.68 -6.92
N LEU A 267 18.68 1.54 -7.57
CA LEU A 267 17.77 1.16 -8.65
C LEU A 267 18.51 0.45 -9.80
N SER A 268 19.71 0.92 -10.15
CA SER A 268 20.56 0.28 -11.18
C SER A 268 20.92 -1.16 -10.82
N THR A 269 21.32 -1.42 -9.57
CA THR A 269 21.66 -2.77 -9.11
C THR A 269 20.44 -3.69 -9.16
N TYR A 270 19.27 -3.19 -8.76
CA TYR A 270 18.02 -3.96 -8.89
C TYR A 270 17.64 -4.23 -10.34
N VAL A 271 17.82 -3.27 -11.25
CA VAL A 271 17.54 -3.45 -12.69
C VAL A 271 18.47 -4.50 -13.32
N GLU A 272 19.76 -4.49 -12.97
CA GLU A 272 20.71 -5.52 -13.41
C GLU A 272 20.29 -6.91 -12.91
N ALA A 273 19.87 -7.01 -11.65
CA ALA A 273 19.39 -8.28 -11.08
C ALA A 273 18.11 -8.78 -11.77
N VAL A 274 17.17 -7.89 -12.12
CA VAL A 274 15.98 -8.28 -12.93
C VAL A 274 16.40 -8.70 -14.34
N GLU A 275 17.34 -8.01 -14.98
CA GLU A 275 17.86 -8.42 -16.30
C GLU A 275 18.49 -9.81 -16.27
N GLU A 276 19.23 -10.12 -15.20
CA GLU A 276 19.82 -11.45 -14.97
C GLU A 276 18.74 -12.51 -14.77
N ALA A 277 17.76 -12.27 -13.89
CA ALA A 277 16.62 -13.18 -13.68
C ALA A 277 15.85 -13.43 -14.99
N MET A 278 15.64 -12.39 -15.80
CA MET A 278 15.03 -12.49 -17.14
C MET A 278 15.87 -13.37 -18.08
N ASN A 279 17.19 -13.25 -18.05
CA ASN A 279 18.08 -14.11 -18.83
C ASN A 279 18.00 -15.58 -18.41
N VAL A 280 17.95 -15.85 -17.11
CA VAL A 280 17.78 -17.20 -16.59
C VAL A 280 16.43 -17.77 -17.02
N CYS A 281 15.34 -17.01 -16.93
CA CYS A 281 14.03 -17.44 -17.41
C CYS A 281 14.09 -17.86 -18.88
N ARG A 282 14.69 -17.04 -19.75
CA ARG A 282 14.86 -17.34 -21.18
C ARG A 282 15.74 -18.56 -21.43
N ALA A 283 16.80 -18.74 -20.64
CA ALA A 283 17.70 -19.89 -20.76
C ALA A 283 17.03 -21.19 -20.34
N ILE A 284 16.19 -21.17 -19.30
CA ILE A 284 15.42 -22.34 -18.83
C ILE A 284 14.35 -22.74 -19.85
N THR A 285 13.60 -21.76 -20.37
CA THR A 285 12.44 -22.02 -21.22
C THR A 285 12.77 -22.15 -22.70
N GLY A 286 13.95 -21.68 -23.12
CA GLY A 286 14.30 -21.51 -24.53
C GLY A 286 13.57 -20.37 -25.22
N ALA A 287 12.74 -19.60 -24.49
CA ALA A 287 11.98 -18.49 -25.05
C ALA A 287 12.89 -17.32 -25.41
N ARG A 288 12.63 -16.70 -26.57
CA ARG A 288 13.35 -15.48 -26.97
C ARG A 288 12.91 -14.26 -26.16
N GLU A 289 11.68 -14.27 -25.66
CA GLU A 289 10.98 -13.15 -25.03
C GLU A 289 10.35 -13.59 -23.71
N VAL A 290 10.18 -12.65 -22.78
CA VAL A 290 9.43 -12.86 -21.53
C VAL A 290 8.26 -11.89 -21.42
N ASN A 291 7.23 -12.29 -20.69
CA ASN A 291 6.23 -11.38 -20.17
C ASN A 291 6.67 -10.88 -18.79
N LEU A 292 6.60 -9.57 -18.55
CA LEU A 292 6.93 -8.98 -17.25
C LEU A 292 5.65 -8.64 -16.48
N MET A 293 5.70 -8.80 -15.16
CA MET A 293 4.70 -8.27 -14.25
C MET A 293 5.39 -7.59 -13.08
N GLY A 294 5.14 -6.31 -12.87
CA GLY A 294 5.68 -5.53 -11.77
C GLY A 294 4.55 -4.97 -10.90
N ALA A 295 4.75 -4.96 -9.57
CA ALA A 295 3.85 -4.30 -8.65
C ALA A 295 4.55 -3.23 -7.81
N CYS A 296 3.90 -2.07 -7.63
CA CYS A 296 4.43 -0.95 -6.86
C CYS A 296 5.86 -0.59 -7.31
N ALA A 297 6.86 -0.62 -6.41
CA ALA A 297 8.26 -0.37 -6.75
C ALA A 297 8.87 -1.40 -7.72
N GLY A 298 8.32 -2.62 -7.78
CA GLY A 298 8.67 -3.60 -8.80
C GLY A 298 8.24 -3.14 -10.20
N GLY A 299 7.13 -2.40 -10.31
CA GLY A 299 6.69 -1.72 -11.53
C GLY A 299 7.66 -0.65 -12.01
N LEU A 300 8.13 0.20 -11.09
CA LEU A 300 9.19 1.18 -11.37
C LEU A 300 10.47 0.48 -11.89
N THR A 301 10.86 -0.63 -11.24
CA THR A 301 12.04 -1.41 -11.62
C THR A 301 11.92 -2.00 -13.03
N ILE A 302 10.77 -2.59 -13.39
CA ILE A 302 10.59 -3.13 -14.75
C ILE A 302 10.46 -2.05 -15.81
N ALA A 303 9.93 -0.86 -15.49
CA ALA A 303 9.89 0.28 -16.40
C ALA A 303 11.31 0.80 -16.69
N ALA A 304 12.12 0.94 -15.65
CA ALA A 304 13.54 1.28 -15.77
C ALA A 304 14.31 0.25 -16.59
N LEU A 305 14.09 -1.06 -16.34
CA LEU A 305 14.66 -2.14 -17.15
C LEU A 305 14.27 -2.04 -18.63
N GLN A 306 12.98 -1.79 -18.92
CA GLN A 306 12.51 -1.64 -20.30
C GLN A 306 13.18 -0.46 -21.00
N GLY A 307 13.33 0.68 -20.32
CA GLY A 307 14.07 1.83 -20.85
C GLY A 307 15.55 1.51 -21.09
N HIS A 308 16.20 0.81 -20.15
CA HIS A 308 17.60 0.38 -20.29
C HIS A 308 17.79 -0.55 -21.49
N LEU A 309 16.90 -1.53 -21.66
CA LEU A 309 16.90 -2.44 -22.79
C LEU A 309 16.56 -1.74 -24.09
N GLN A 310 15.66 -0.75 -24.08
CA GLN A 310 15.42 0.10 -25.24
C GLN A 310 16.73 0.77 -25.66
N ALA A 311 17.43 1.45 -24.73
CA ALA A 311 18.63 2.21 -25.03
C ALA A 311 19.73 1.32 -25.63
N LYS A 312 19.80 0.07 -25.18
CA LYS A 312 20.69 -0.99 -25.71
C LYS A 312 20.19 -1.65 -27.00
N ARG A 313 19.02 -1.27 -27.52
CA ARG A 313 18.33 -1.88 -28.68
C ARG A 313 17.98 -3.36 -28.48
N GLN A 314 17.64 -3.73 -27.26
CA GLN A 314 17.32 -5.09 -26.81
C GLN A 314 15.88 -5.23 -26.29
N LEU A 315 15.02 -4.22 -26.47
CA LEU A 315 13.63 -4.22 -26.00
C LEU A 315 12.83 -5.43 -26.49
N ARG A 316 13.17 -5.98 -27.66
CA ARG A 316 12.60 -7.22 -28.23
C ARG A 316 12.72 -8.46 -27.34
N ARG A 317 13.43 -8.40 -26.21
CA ARG A 317 13.49 -9.48 -25.21
C ARG A 317 12.24 -9.52 -24.32
N ILE A 318 11.37 -8.53 -24.42
CA ILE A 318 10.14 -8.41 -23.64
C ILE A 318 8.95 -8.45 -24.61
N SER A 319 8.00 -9.33 -24.35
CA SER A 319 6.79 -9.49 -25.15
C SER A 319 5.66 -8.59 -24.66
N SER A 320 5.53 -8.42 -23.35
CA SER A 320 4.47 -7.61 -22.72
C SER A 320 4.86 -7.22 -21.30
N ALA A 321 4.23 -6.18 -20.76
CA ALA A 321 4.44 -5.73 -19.38
C ALA A 321 3.11 -5.47 -18.66
N THR A 322 2.93 -6.07 -17.49
CA THR A 322 1.81 -5.77 -16.58
C THR A 322 2.28 -4.93 -15.41
N TYR A 323 1.59 -3.82 -15.13
CA TYR A 323 1.88 -2.92 -14.02
C TYR A 323 0.71 -2.93 -13.04
N LEU A 324 0.97 -3.32 -11.80
CA LEU A 324 -0.05 -3.32 -10.75
C LEU A 324 0.29 -2.22 -9.75
N VAL A 325 -0.62 -1.27 -9.54
CA VAL A 325 -0.48 -0.16 -8.57
C VAL A 325 0.92 0.47 -8.59
N SER A 326 1.42 0.73 -9.80
CA SER A 326 2.80 1.17 -10.03
C SER A 326 2.84 2.64 -10.41
N LEU A 327 3.65 3.43 -9.69
CA LEU A 327 3.87 4.85 -9.98
C LEU A 327 5.13 5.02 -10.82
N LEU A 328 4.98 5.64 -11.99
CA LEU A 328 6.05 6.11 -12.86
C LEU A 328 6.02 7.65 -12.96
N ASP A 329 4.84 8.25 -12.85
CA ASP A 329 4.63 9.66 -12.56
C ASP A 329 4.44 9.82 -11.04
N SER A 330 5.38 10.49 -10.39
CA SER A 330 5.40 10.71 -8.95
C SER A 330 4.66 11.97 -8.50
N GLN A 331 4.06 12.73 -9.41
CA GLN A 331 3.30 13.92 -9.05
C GLN A 331 2.03 13.49 -8.32
N ILE A 332 1.99 13.73 -7.00
CA ILE A 332 0.81 13.44 -6.18
C ILE A 332 0.40 14.71 -5.45
N GLU A 333 -0.83 15.16 -5.69
CA GLU A 333 -1.41 16.31 -4.99
C GLU A 333 -1.91 15.88 -3.61
N THR A 334 -1.08 16.02 -2.56
CA THR A 334 -1.52 15.79 -1.17
C THR A 334 -0.95 16.83 -0.21
N PRO A 335 -1.65 17.19 0.89
CA PRO A 335 -1.09 18.07 1.91
C PRO A 335 0.18 17.53 2.59
N ALA A 336 0.48 16.25 2.43
CA ALA A 336 1.67 15.62 2.99
C ALA A 336 2.96 16.02 2.24
N THR A 337 2.88 16.40 0.95
CA THR A 337 4.01 16.97 0.21
C THR A 337 4.51 18.27 0.83
N LEU A 338 3.66 18.99 1.57
CA LEU A 338 4.02 20.21 2.30
C LEU A 338 5.06 19.95 3.41
N PHE A 339 5.23 18.72 3.86
CA PHE A 339 6.21 18.35 4.89
C PHE A 339 7.55 17.88 4.32
N ALA A 340 7.64 17.66 3.01
CA ALA A 340 8.83 17.16 2.34
C ALA A 340 9.65 18.35 1.80
N ASP A 341 10.28 19.10 2.71
CA ASP A 341 11.23 20.17 2.32
C ASP A 341 12.61 19.58 1.94
N GLU A 342 13.39 20.31 1.15
CA GLU A 342 14.70 19.83 0.68
C GLU A 342 15.65 19.44 1.82
N GLN A 343 15.58 20.12 2.97
CA GLN A 343 16.42 19.83 4.13
C GLN A 343 16.02 18.51 4.81
N THR A 344 14.72 18.20 4.87
CA THR A 344 14.18 16.96 5.42
C THR A 344 14.50 15.76 4.54
N LEU A 345 14.42 15.91 3.21
CA LEU A 345 14.84 14.85 2.27
C LEU A 345 16.35 14.58 2.38
N GLU A 346 17.19 15.62 2.35
CA GLU A 346 18.64 15.47 2.50
C GLU A 346 19.02 14.87 3.87
N ALA A 347 18.35 15.28 4.93
CA ALA A 347 18.54 14.67 6.25
C ALA A 347 18.07 13.21 6.27
N ALA A 348 17.00 12.85 5.57
CA ALA A 348 16.53 11.46 5.45
C ALA A 348 17.55 10.59 4.71
N LYS A 349 18.08 11.06 3.57
CA LYS A 349 19.16 10.40 2.83
C LYS A 349 20.39 10.18 3.70
N ARG A 350 20.93 11.24 4.31
CA ARG A 350 22.11 11.17 5.19
C ARG A 350 21.93 10.17 6.32
N ARG A 351 20.76 10.15 6.97
CA ARG A 351 20.46 9.20 8.05
C ARG A 351 20.39 7.76 7.53
N SER A 352 19.78 7.56 6.37
CA SER A 352 19.70 6.24 5.73
C SER A 352 21.10 5.71 5.43
N TYR A 353 21.96 6.56 4.86
CA TYR A 353 23.37 6.22 4.58
C TYR A 353 24.19 5.96 5.85
N GLN A 354 23.99 6.73 6.91
CA GLN A 354 24.67 6.50 8.20
C GLN A 354 24.27 5.17 8.85
N LYS A 355 22.99 4.77 8.73
CA LYS A 355 22.50 3.47 9.22
C LYS A 355 22.81 2.31 8.25
N GLY A 356 23.08 2.60 6.98
CA GLY A 356 23.27 1.63 5.88
C GLY A 356 21.96 1.09 5.29
N VAL A 357 20.89 0.97 6.10
CA VAL A 357 19.56 0.54 5.66
C VAL A 357 18.46 1.32 6.39
N LEU A 358 17.31 1.47 5.74
CA LEU A 358 16.06 1.89 6.39
C LEU A 358 15.35 0.66 6.96
N ASP A 359 15.09 0.65 8.27
CA ASP A 359 14.39 -0.46 8.95
C ASP A 359 12.90 -0.45 8.57
N GLY A 360 12.39 -1.61 8.12
CA GLY A 360 10.99 -1.75 7.71
C GLY A 360 9.98 -1.41 8.82
N ARG A 361 10.37 -1.51 10.10
CA ARG A 361 9.52 -1.10 11.23
C ARG A 361 9.34 0.40 11.34
N ASP A 362 10.36 1.19 11.00
CA ASP A 362 10.27 2.65 11.00
C ASP A 362 9.24 3.10 9.94
N MET A 363 9.25 2.45 8.77
CA MET A 363 8.30 2.70 7.69
C MET A 363 6.89 2.19 8.03
N ALA A 364 6.75 0.97 8.56
CA ALA A 364 5.47 0.39 8.95
C ALA A 364 4.75 1.19 10.04
N LYS A 365 5.51 1.75 11.00
CA LYS A 365 4.94 2.67 12.00
C LYS A 365 4.31 3.88 11.34
N ILE A 366 4.99 4.50 10.38
CA ILE A 366 4.44 5.66 9.66
C ILE A 366 3.15 5.26 8.95
N PHE A 367 3.14 4.13 8.22
CA PHE A 367 1.93 3.62 7.56
C PHE A 367 0.76 3.40 8.53
N ALA A 368 1.00 2.79 9.70
CA ALA A 368 -0.02 2.55 10.72
C ALA A 368 -0.62 3.86 11.27
N TRP A 369 0.20 4.90 11.46
CA TRP A 369 -0.24 6.22 11.91
C TRP A 369 -1.00 7.02 10.83
N MET A 370 -1.05 6.57 9.57
CA MET A 370 -1.79 7.29 8.50
C MET A 370 -3.31 7.02 8.54
N ARG A 371 -3.73 5.87 9.10
CA ARG A 371 -5.14 5.52 9.34
C ARG A 371 -5.32 5.01 10.77
N PRO A 372 -5.11 5.88 11.78
CA PRO A 372 -5.08 5.45 13.18
C PRO A 372 -6.41 4.81 13.61
N ASN A 373 -7.56 5.27 13.07
CA ASN A 373 -8.86 4.66 13.39
C ASN A 373 -8.95 3.19 12.94
N ASP A 374 -8.58 2.90 11.70
CA ASP A 374 -8.71 1.55 11.12
C ASP A 374 -7.57 0.62 11.54
N LEU A 375 -6.36 1.16 11.69
CA LEU A 375 -5.12 0.38 11.87
C LEU A 375 -4.60 0.34 13.32
N ILE A 376 -5.07 1.22 14.20
CA ILE A 376 -4.65 1.26 15.61
C ILE A 376 -5.87 1.13 16.52
N TRP A 377 -6.82 2.06 16.46
CA TRP A 377 -7.91 2.14 17.44
C TRP A 377 -8.91 0.99 17.34
N SER A 378 -9.23 0.53 16.13
CA SER A 378 -10.07 -0.67 15.96
C SER A 378 -9.47 -1.90 16.65
N TYR A 379 -8.16 -2.11 16.52
CA TYR A 379 -7.46 -3.22 17.17
C TYR A 379 -7.23 -2.96 18.66
N PHE A 380 -7.00 -1.71 19.07
CA PHE A 380 -6.92 -1.34 20.48
C PHE A 380 -8.22 -1.68 21.22
N VAL A 381 -9.37 -1.30 20.66
CA VAL A 381 -10.69 -1.60 21.22
C VAL A 381 -10.93 -3.12 21.23
N ASN A 382 -10.71 -3.81 20.11
CA ASN A 382 -10.97 -5.25 20.05
C ASN A 382 -10.02 -6.07 20.94
N ASN A 383 -8.71 -5.82 20.86
CA ASN A 383 -7.71 -6.63 21.54
C ASN A 383 -7.64 -6.31 23.04
N TYR A 384 -7.62 -5.02 23.40
CA TYR A 384 -7.35 -4.62 24.78
C TYR A 384 -8.61 -4.34 25.58
N LEU A 385 -9.67 -3.77 24.96
CA LEU A 385 -10.91 -3.48 25.68
C LEU A 385 -11.88 -4.67 25.66
N LEU A 386 -12.00 -5.38 24.54
CA LEU A 386 -12.88 -6.54 24.41
C LEU A 386 -12.18 -7.89 24.69
N GLY A 387 -10.85 -7.90 24.80
CA GLY A 387 -10.08 -9.13 25.03
C GLY A 387 -10.19 -10.15 23.89
N LYS A 388 -10.51 -9.69 22.67
CA LYS A 388 -10.63 -10.54 21.48
C LYS A 388 -9.26 -10.82 20.89
N GLU A 389 -9.11 -12.01 20.33
CA GLU A 389 -7.93 -12.33 19.51
C GLU A 389 -8.02 -11.61 18.16
N PRO A 390 -6.89 -11.15 17.60
CA PRO A 390 -6.87 -10.60 16.25
C PRO A 390 -7.33 -11.63 15.22
N PRO A 391 -7.96 -11.21 14.11
CA PRO A 391 -8.35 -12.12 13.06
C PRO A 391 -7.13 -12.78 12.41
N ALA A 392 -7.27 -14.05 12.01
CA ALA A 392 -6.30 -14.74 11.16
C ALA A 392 -6.48 -14.29 9.70
N PHE A 393 -5.95 -13.10 9.38
CA PHE A 393 -6.02 -12.52 8.05
C PHE A 393 -4.63 -12.46 7.40
N ASP A 394 -4.45 -13.22 6.32
CA ASP A 394 -3.18 -13.45 5.63
C ASP A 394 -2.57 -12.17 5.05
N ILE A 395 -3.39 -11.26 4.51
CA ILE A 395 -2.95 -9.96 4.00
C ILE A 395 -2.30 -9.13 5.12
N LEU A 396 -2.85 -9.14 6.34
CA LEU A 396 -2.24 -8.43 7.47
C LEU A 396 -0.99 -9.12 7.99
N TYR A 397 -0.93 -10.46 7.90
CA TYR A 397 0.31 -11.18 8.17
C TYR A 397 1.42 -10.77 7.20
N TRP A 398 1.12 -10.69 5.91
CA TRP A 398 2.05 -10.16 4.90
C TRP A 398 2.44 -8.70 5.17
N ASN A 399 1.48 -7.84 5.49
CA ASN A 399 1.74 -6.42 5.73
C ASN A 399 2.68 -6.18 6.93
N ASN A 400 2.69 -7.09 7.90
CA ASN A 400 3.56 -7.00 9.07
C ASN A 400 4.94 -7.65 8.86
N ASP A 401 5.15 -8.41 7.78
CA ASP A 401 6.42 -9.06 7.44
C ASP A 401 7.25 -8.18 6.49
N ASN A 402 7.68 -7.04 7.03
CA ASN A 402 8.39 -5.99 6.28
C ASN A 402 9.83 -6.39 5.92
N THR A 403 10.37 -5.80 4.85
CA THR A 403 11.80 -5.87 4.53
C THR A 403 12.50 -4.54 4.81
N ARG A 404 13.82 -4.56 4.86
CA ARG A 404 14.65 -3.34 4.92
C ARG A 404 14.86 -2.79 3.51
N LEU A 405 15.13 -1.50 3.42
CA LEU A 405 15.52 -0.86 2.16
C LEU A 405 16.99 -0.42 2.23
N PRO A 406 17.82 -0.71 1.22
CA PRO A 406 19.19 -0.20 1.16
C PRO A 406 19.22 1.33 1.10
N ALA A 407 20.26 1.96 1.64
CA ALA A 407 20.37 3.41 1.66
C ALA A 407 20.37 4.05 0.26
N ALA A 408 21.09 3.46 -0.69
CA ALA A 408 21.13 3.95 -2.07
C ALA A 408 19.74 3.90 -2.72
N PHE A 409 19.06 2.74 -2.70
CA PHE A 409 17.72 2.63 -3.26
C PHE A 409 16.68 3.53 -2.56
N HIS A 410 16.77 3.70 -1.25
CA HIS A 410 15.93 4.67 -0.54
C HIS A 410 16.20 6.11 -1.02
N GLY A 411 17.47 6.47 -1.25
CA GLY A 411 17.85 7.74 -1.87
C GLY A 411 17.26 7.92 -3.27
N ASP A 412 17.36 6.88 -4.11
CA ASP A 412 16.81 6.88 -5.47
C ASP A 412 15.28 7.09 -5.46
N LEU A 413 14.56 6.46 -4.52
CA LEU A 413 13.11 6.67 -4.35
C LEU A 413 12.79 8.11 -3.93
N LEU A 414 13.56 8.68 -2.99
CA LEU A 414 13.38 10.08 -2.60
C LEU A 414 13.60 11.04 -3.77
N ASP A 415 14.63 10.80 -4.58
CA ASP A 415 14.91 11.58 -5.78
C ASP A 415 13.83 11.39 -6.86
N PHE A 416 13.33 10.17 -7.01
CA PHE A 416 12.20 9.88 -7.89
C PHE A 416 10.97 10.72 -7.51
N PHE A 417 10.58 10.76 -6.23
CA PHE A 417 9.44 11.58 -5.79
C PHE A 417 9.69 13.08 -5.89
N LYS A 418 10.94 13.53 -5.68
CA LYS A 418 11.29 14.96 -5.74
C LYS A 418 11.32 15.48 -7.18
N HIS A 419 11.94 14.73 -8.08
CA HIS A 419 12.27 15.20 -9.43
C HIS A 419 11.31 14.69 -10.50
N ASN A 420 10.46 13.71 -10.19
CA ASN A 420 9.57 13.05 -11.15
C ASN A 420 10.26 12.69 -12.48
N PRO A 421 11.42 12.01 -12.44
CA PRO A 421 12.37 12.01 -13.55
C PRO A 421 11.88 11.27 -14.81
N LEU A 422 10.90 10.37 -14.69
CA LEU A 422 10.41 9.54 -15.79
C LEU A 422 9.43 10.25 -16.72
N THR A 423 8.94 11.44 -16.37
CA THR A 423 8.06 12.24 -17.23
C THR A 423 8.83 12.94 -18.37
N HIS A 424 10.16 13.01 -18.26
CA HIS A 424 11.03 13.68 -19.22
C HIS A 424 12.06 12.70 -19.79
N PRO A 425 12.26 12.64 -21.11
CA PRO A 425 13.31 11.81 -21.71
C PRO A 425 14.69 12.12 -21.13
N GLY A 426 15.38 11.08 -20.63
CA GLY A 426 16.70 11.20 -20.01
C GLY A 426 16.71 11.78 -18.59
N GLY A 427 15.54 12.04 -17.98
CA GLY A 427 15.48 12.54 -16.60
C GLY A 427 15.92 11.52 -15.55
N LEU A 428 15.82 10.22 -15.87
CA LEU A 428 16.38 9.13 -15.08
C LEU A 428 17.51 8.45 -15.87
N GLU A 429 18.64 8.20 -15.22
CA GLU A 429 19.70 7.35 -15.74
C GLU A 429 19.78 6.06 -14.92
N VAL A 430 19.83 4.92 -15.60
CA VAL A 430 19.95 3.59 -14.98
C VAL A 430 21.01 2.81 -15.71
N CYS A 431 21.96 2.22 -14.97
CA CYS A 431 23.09 1.46 -15.50
C CYS A 431 23.86 2.21 -16.62
N GLY A 432 24.04 3.53 -16.45
CA GLY A 432 24.72 4.38 -17.43
C GLY A 432 23.91 4.67 -18.71
N THR A 433 22.60 4.37 -18.72
CA THR A 433 21.72 4.62 -19.88
C THR A 433 20.60 5.59 -19.53
N PRO A 434 20.35 6.62 -20.35
CA PRO A 434 19.23 7.53 -20.16
C PRO A 434 17.91 6.84 -20.52
N ILE A 435 16.90 7.00 -19.65
CA ILE A 435 15.61 6.35 -19.78
C ILE A 435 14.62 7.26 -20.52
N ASP A 436 13.92 6.69 -21.49
CA ASP A 436 12.85 7.35 -22.24
C ASP A 436 11.68 6.36 -22.40
N LEU A 437 10.65 6.53 -21.57
CA LEU A 437 9.48 5.63 -21.55
C LEU A 437 8.62 5.76 -22.80
N GLN A 438 8.67 6.89 -23.51
CA GLN A 438 7.93 7.06 -24.77
C GLN A 438 8.48 6.14 -25.86
N LYS A 439 9.74 5.72 -25.75
CA LYS A 439 10.36 4.74 -26.66
C LYS A 439 10.15 3.28 -26.24
N VAL A 440 9.55 3.03 -25.08
CA VAL A 440 9.16 1.69 -24.65
C VAL A 440 7.85 1.33 -25.33
N THR A 441 7.96 0.72 -26.52
CA THR A 441 6.82 0.35 -27.38
C THR A 441 6.24 -1.03 -27.07
N VAL A 442 6.47 -1.56 -25.87
CA VAL A 442 5.93 -2.86 -25.44
C VAL A 442 4.49 -2.69 -25.01
N ASP A 443 3.63 -3.64 -25.38
CA ASP A 443 2.24 -3.65 -24.93
C ASP A 443 2.14 -3.73 -23.41
N SER A 444 1.29 -2.89 -22.84
CA SER A 444 1.17 -2.71 -21.39
C SER A 444 -0.27 -2.86 -20.88
N PHE A 445 -0.39 -3.49 -19.71
CA PHE A 445 -1.63 -3.62 -18.96
C PHE A 445 -1.44 -3.05 -17.55
N SER A 446 -2.11 -1.95 -17.24
CA SER A 446 -2.01 -1.26 -15.96
C SER A 446 -3.28 -1.43 -15.12
N VAL A 447 -3.10 -1.72 -13.83
CA VAL A 447 -4.18 -1.81 -12.86
C VAL A 447 -3.96 -0.82 -11.72
N ALA A 448 -5.00 -0.05 -11.40
CA ALA A 448 -5.04 0.82 -10.23
C ALA A 448 -6.22 0.48 -9.30
N GLY A 449 -6.12 0.87 -8.02
CA GLY A 449 -7.23 0.77 -7.07
C GLY A 449 -7.96 2.10 -6.90
N MET A 450 -9.28 2.09 -7.04
CA MET A 450 -10.11 3.30 -6.89
C MET A 450 -10.04 3.91 -5.48
N ASN A 451 -9.81 3.08 -4.47
CA ASN A 451 -9.66 3.49 -3.07
C ASN A 451 -8.20 3.40 -2.60
N ASP A 452 -7.25 3.35 -3.54
CA ASP A 452 -5.82 3.32 -3.24
C ASP A 452 -5.32 4.71 -2.82
N HIS A 453 -4.86 4.80 -1.58
CA HIS A 453 -4.28 6.01 -1.00
C HIS A 453 -2.74 6.01 -1.04
N ILE A 454 -2.12 4.85 -1.29
CA ILE A 454 -0.68 4.69 -1.38
C ILE A 454 -0.23 5.18 -2.76
N THR A 455 -0.88 4.66 -3.80
CA THR A 455 -0.67 5.05 -5.20
C THR A 455 -2.00 5.50 -5.80
N PRO A 456 -2.36 6.80 -5.70
CA PRO A 456 -3.61 7.32 -6.23
C PRO A 456 -3.80 6.96 -7.70
N TRP A 457 -5.01 6.53 -8.06
CA TRP A 457 -5.27 5.93 -9.37
C TRP A 457 -5.04 6.88 -10.54
N ASP A 458 -5.20 8.19 -10.33
CA ASP A 458 -4.96 9.23 -11.32
C ASP A 458 -3.46 9.36 -11.63
N ALA A 459 -2.59 9.21 -10.62
CA ALA A 459 -1.14 9.15 -10.80
C ALA A 459 -0.71 7.86 -11.51
N VAL A 460 -1.32 6.71 -11.19
CA VAL A 460 -1.09 5.44 -11.92
C VAL A 460 -1.62 5.53 -13.37
N TYR A 461 -2.71 6.27 -13.59
CA TYR A 461 -3.22 6.54 -14.93
C TYR A 461 -2.23 7.37 -15.75
N ARG A 462 -1.75 8.49 -15.22
CA ARG A 462 -0.70 9.31 -15.87
C ARG A 462 0.58 8.52 -16.11
N SER A 463 0.98 7.67 -15.16
CA SER A 463 2.11 6.74 -15.31
C SER A 463 1.95 5.83 -16.53
N THR A 464 0.73 5.36 -16.80
CA THR A 464 0.43 4.52 -17.97
C THR A 464 0.56 5.31 -19.28
N LEU A 465 0.24 6.60 -19.28
CA LEU A 465 0.38 7.45 -20.46
C LEU A 465 1.84 7.69 -20.87
N LEU A 466 2.81 7.52 -19.96
CA LEU A 466 4.25 7.70 -20.25
C LEU A 466 4.82 6.61 -21.18
N LEU A 467 4.16 5.45 -21.27
CA LEU A 467 4.60 4.32 -22.09
C LEU A 467 4.22 4.52 -23.57
N GLY A 468 5.12 4.15 -24.48
CA GLY A 468 4.94 4.36 -25.92
C GLY A 468 4.12 3.30 -26.66
N GLY A 469 3.93 2.11 -26.07
CA GLY A 469 3.23 0.98 -26.69
C GLY A 469 1.70 1.06 -26.65
N GLU A 470 1.04 -0.03 -27.05
CA GLU A 470 -0.38 -0.19 -26.77
C GLU A 470 -0.60 -0.27 -25.25
N ARG A 471 -1.58 0.49 -24.76
CA ARG A 471 -1.82 0.67 -23.33
C ARG A 471 -3.26 0.30 -23.02
N ARG A 472 -3.43 -0.62 -22.07
CA ARG A 472 -4.74 -0.91 -21.47
C ARG A 472 -4.70 -0.53 -20.00
N PHE A 473 -5.70 0.19 -19.54
CA PHE A 473 -5.82 0.60 -18.15
C PHE A 473 -7.13 0.09 -17.55
N VAL A 474 -7.04 -0.45 -16.34
CA VAL A 474 -8.17 -0.95 -15.55
C VAL A 474 -8.13 -0.32 -14.16
N LEU A 475 -9.29 0.16 -13.71
CA LEU A 475 -9.46 0.71 -12.37
C LEU A 475 -10.36 -0.20 -11.54
N SER A 476 -9.77 -0.92 -10.59
CA SER A 476 -10.50 -1.86 -9.72
C SER A 476 -11.19 -1.11 -8.57
N ASN A 477 -12.36 -1.59 -8.15
CA ASN A 477 -13.16 -1.05 -7.04
C ASN A 477 -12.58 -1.33 -5.63
N SER A 478 -11.26 -1.28 -5.49
CA SER A 478 -10.51 -1.81 -4.36
C SER A 478 -9.42 -0.87 -3.88
N GLY A 479 -8.84 -1.14 -2.70
CA GLY A 479 -7.63 -0.47 -2.20
C GLY A 479 -6.35 -1.04 -2.80
N HIS A 480 -5.18 -0.60 -2.33
CA HIS A 480 -3.86 -0.97 -2.88
C HIS A 480 -3.68 -2.48 -3.06
N VAL A 481 -3.67 -3.22 -1.94
CA VAL A 481 -3.44 -4.68 -1.95
C VAL A 481 -4.61 -5.44 -2.59
N GLN A 482 -5.85 -5.03 -2.32
CA GLN A 482 -7.04 -5.69 -2.87
C GLN A 482 -7.17 -5.51 -4.39
N SER A 483 -6.54 -4.48 -4.96
CA SER A 483 -6.51 -4.31 -6.41
C SER A 483 -5.58 -5.31 -7.09
N ILE A 484 -4.49 -5.73 -6.43
CA ILE A 484 -3.62 -6.83 -6.86
C ILE A 484 -4.34 -8.17 -6.66
N LEU A 485 -4.81 -8.41 -5.44
CA LEU A 485 -5.44 -9.66 -5.02
C LEU A 485 -6.95 -9.59 -5.16
N ASN A 486 -7.42 -9.79 -6.40
CA ASN A 486 -8.84 -9.79 -6.71
C ASN A 486 -9.21 -11.08 -7.47
N PRO A 487 -9.28 -12.26 -6.81
CA PRO A 487 -9.58 -13.50 -7.50
C PRO A 487 -10.99 -13.49 -8.11
N PRO A 488 -11.25 -14.21 -9.22
CA PRO A 488 -12.57 -14.30 -9.84
C PRO A 488 -13.70 -14.79 -8.92
N SER A 489 -13.35 -15.50 -7.84
CA SER A 489 -14.29 -15.95 -6.83
C SER A 489 -14.80 -14.85 -5.90
N ASN A 490 -14.23 -13.64 -5.95
CA ASN A 490 -14.64 -12.52 -5.11
C ASN A 490 -15.99 -11.93 -5.59
N PRO A 491 -17.09 -12.08 -4.84
CA PRO A 491 -18.41 -11.63 -5.27
C PRO A 491 -18.57 -10.10 -5.22
N LYS A 492 -17.64 -9.39 -4.57
CA LYS A 492 -17.65 -7.91 -4.46
C LYS A 492 -16.73 -7.24 -5.49
N ALA A 493 -16.07 -8.04 -6.33
CA ALA A 493 -15.15 -7.52 -7.33
C ALA A 493 -15.91 -6.75 -8.41
N ALA A 494 -15.42 -5.58 -8.76
CA ALA A 494 -15.80 -4.86 -9.96
C ALA A 494 -14.62 -4.00 -10.42
N TYR A 495 -14.67 -3.57 -11.67
CA TYR A 495 -13.71 -2.61 -12.21
C TYR A 495 -14.37 -1.72 -13.25
N VAL A 496 -13.69 -0.63 -13.60
CA VAL A 496 -14.03 0.19 -14.74
C VAL A 496 -12.91 0.13 -15.77
N GLU A 497 -13.30 0.14 -17.04
CA GLU A 497 -12.36 0.19 -18.16
C GLU A 497 -12.90 1.06 -19.29
N ASN A 498 -11.99 1.58 -20.10
CA ASN A 498 -12.31 2.31 -21.31
C ASN A 498 -11.23 2.02 -22.36
N GLY A 499 -11.66 1.66 -23.57
CA GLY A 499 -10.75 1.32 -24.66
C GLY A 499 -9.98 2.52 -25.24
N LYS A 500 -10.39 3.76 -24.94
CA LYS A 500 -9.69 4.97 -25.37
C LYS A 500 -9.03 5.63 -24.16
N MET A 501 -7.72 5.84 -24.24
CA MET A 501 -6.97 6.60 -23.24
C MET A 501 -7.07 8.10 -23.55
N SER A 502 -7.58 8.88 -22.60
CA SER A 502 -7.59 10.35 -22.64
C SER A 502 -6.33 10.88 -21.96
N SER A 503 -5.93 12.12 -22.26
CA SER A 503 -4.89 12.80 -21.47
C SER A 503 -5.37 13.19 -20.08
N ASP A 504 -6.69 13.34 -19.88
CA ASP A 504 -7.31 13.63 -18.59
C ASP A 504 -7.89 12.35 -17.96
N PRO A 505 -7.38 11.91 -16.80
CA PRO A 505 -7.91 10.74 -16.08
C PRO A 505 -9.41 10.86 -15.76
N ARG A 506 -9.92 12.08 -15.51
CA ARG A 506 -11.33 12.31 -15.15
C ARG A 506 -12.23 12.13 -16.36
N ALA A 507 -11.84 12.66 -17.51
CA ALA A 507 -12.53 12.41 -18.78
C ALA A 507 -12.54 10.92 -19.12
N TRP A 508 -11.41 10.21 -18.91
CA TRP A 508 -11.35 8.76 -19.10
C TRP A 508 -12.37 8.01 -18.22
N TYR A 509 -12.46 8.38 -16.94
CA TYR A 509 -13.38 7.76 -15.99
C TYR A 509 -14.85 8.04 -16.33
N TYR A 510 -15.17 9.26 -16.78
CA TYR A 510 -16.52 9.65 -17.17
C TYR A 510 -17.06 8.77 -18.32
N ASP A 511 -16.20 8.44 -19.28
CA ASP A 511 -16.54 7.60 -20.42
C ASP A 511 -16.33 6.09 -20.15
N ALA A 512 -15.87 5.71 -18.95
CA ALA A 512 -15.55 4.32 -18.62
C ALA A 512 -16.80 3.49 -18.37
N LYS A 513 -16.72 2.21 -18.73
CA LYS A 513 -17.77 1.23 -18.50
C LYS A 513 -17.49 0.47 -17.22
N HIS A 514 -18.54 0.32 -16.40
CA HIS A 514 -18.49 -0.55 -15.23
C HIS A 514 -18.65 -2.01 -15.65
N VAL A 515 -17.78 -2.87 -15.11
CA VAL A 515 -17.82 -4.31 -15.33
C VAL A 515 -17.84 -5.02 -13.99
N ASP A 516 -18.83 -5.90 -13.81
CA ASP A 516 -18.96 -6.72 -12.62
C ASP A 516 -17.97 -7.91 -12.68
N GLY A 517 -17.39 -8.25 -11.53
CA GLY A 517 -16.41 -9.33 -11.40
C GLY A 517 -14.96 -8.84 -11.34
N SER A 518 -14.04 -9.80 -11.25
CA SER A 518 -12.60 -9.52 -11.23
C SER A 518 -12.08 -9.09 -12.60
N TRP A 519 -11.02 -8.28 -12.60
CA TRP A 519 -10.24 -7.95 -13.81
C TRP A 519 -9.30 -9.08 -14.25
N TRP A 520 -9.03 -10.08 -13.39
CA TRP A 520 -8.10 -11.18 -13.69
C TRP A 520 -8.44 -11.94 -14.99
N PRO A 521 -9.71 -12.25 -15.31
CA PRO A 521 -10.06 -12.89 -16.59
C PRO A 521 -9.73 -12.03 -17.81
N GLN A 522 -9.92 -10.70 -17.74
CA GLN A 522 -9.56 -9.78 -18.82
C GLN A 522 -8.05 -9.69 -19.01
N TRP A 523 -7.30 -9.62 -17.92
CA TRP A 523 -5.84 -9.70 -17.98
C TRP A 523 -5.37 -11.04 -18.53
N LEU A 524 -6.02 -12.14 -18.13
CA LEU A 524 -5.68 -13.48 -18.59
C LEU A 524 -5.83 -13.60 -20.11
N GLU A 525 -6.94 -13.14 -20.67
CA GLU A 525 -7.15 -13.10 -22.12
C GLU A 525 -6.06 -12.26 -22.81
N TRP A 526 -5.78 -11.07 -22.26
CA TRP A 526 -4.78 -10.16 -22.80
C TRP A 526 -3.35 -10.73 -22.79
N ILE A 527 -2.95 -11.40 -21.70
CA ILE A 527 -1.61 -11.97 -21.56
C ILE A 527 -1.44 -13.24 -22.38
N GLN A 528 -2.48 -14.07 -22.51
CA GLN A 528 -2.44 -15.30 -23.30
C GLN A 528 -2.19 -15.02 -24.78
N GLN A 529 -2.84 -13.99 -25.33
CA GLN A 529 -2.59 -13.51 -26.71
C GLN A 529 -1.12 -13.11 -26.94
N ARG A 530 -0.42 -12.70 -25.89
CA ARG A 530 0.98 -12.25 -25.92
C ARG A 530 1.97 -13.35 -25.54
N SER A 531 1.50 -14.51 -25.09
CA SER A 531 2.36 -15.58 -24.56
C SER A 531 2.82 -16.61 -25.60
N GLY A 532 2.45 -16.42 -26.87
CA GLY A 532 2.89 -17.28 -27.98
C GLY A 532 2.04 -18.56 -28.13
N ALA A 533 2.54 -19.54 -28.87
CA ALA A 533 1.84 -20.81 -29.07
C ALA A 533 1.86 -21.66 -27.78
N GLN A 534 0.83 -22.48 -27.61
CA GLN A 534 0.81 -23.51 -26.57
C GLN A 534 1.58 -24.75 -27.00
N HIS A 535 2.19 -25.41 -26.02
CA HIS A 535 2.84 -26.71 -26.19
C HIS A 535 2.59 -27.58 -24.96
N GLU A 536 2.91 -28.87 -25.07
CA GLU A 536 2.81 -29.80 -23.93
C GLU A 536 3.70 -29.34 -22.77
N THR A 537 3.15 -29.42 -21.56
CA THR A 537 3.80 -28.94 -20.35
C THR A 537 5.06 -29.71 -20.03
N THR A 538 6.14 -29.00 -19.72
CA THR A 538 7.36 -29.57 -19.16
C THR A 538 7.32 -29.47 -17.64
N PHE A 539 7.10 -30.60 -16.96
CA PHE A 539 7.00 -30.65 -15.51
C PHE A 539 8.35 -30.58 -14.77
N THR A 540 9.45 -30.79 -15.49
CA THR A 540 10.81 -30.63 -14.95
C THR A 540 11.09 -29.15 -14.69
N LEU A 541 11.55 -28.84 -13.47
CA LEU A 541 11.98 -27.49 -13.09
C LEU A 541 13.46 -27.31 -13.37
N GLY A 542 13.85 -26.10 -13.75
CA GLY A 542 15.21 -25.75 -14.14
C GLY A 542 15.63 -26.37 -15.47
N ASN A 543 16.94 -26.41 -15.71
CA ASN A 543 17.58 -27.12 -16.81
C ASN A 543 19.01 -27.53 -16.38
N PRO A 544 19.83 -28.20 -17.23
CA PRO A 544 21.19 -28.60 -16.82
C PRO A 544 22.10 -27.44 -16.39
N ASN A 545 21.91 -26.23 -16.93
CA ASN A 545 22.70 -25.04 -16.55
C ASN A 545 22.18 -24.36 -15.27
N TYR A 546 20.89 -24.56 -14.98
CA TYR A 546 20.17 -23.98 -13.84
C TYR A 546 19.36 -25.09 -13.15
N PRO A 547 20.04 -26.04 -12.49
CA PRO A 547 19.36 -27.16 -11.84
C PRO A 547 18.49 -26.66 -10.68
N PRO A 548 17.36 -27.33 -10.38
CA PRO A 548 16.54 -26.96 -9.25
C PRO A 548 17.33 -27.15 -7.94
N MET A 549 17.27 -26.14 -7.07
CA MET A 549 17.89 -26.13 -5.75
C MET A 549 16.84 -26.50 -4.68
N GLU A 550 16.66 -25.67 -3.65
CA GLU A 550 15.63 -25.92 -2.64
C GLU A 550 14.21 -25.63 -3.15
N ALA A 551 13.22 -26.22 -2.48
CA ALA A 551 11.82 -25.99 -2.77
C ALA A 551 11.41 -24.54 -2.50
N ALA A 552 10.45 -24.04 -3.28
CA ALA A 552 9.72 -22.81 -2.96
C ALA A 552 9.15 -22.92 -1.53
N PRO A 553 9.15 -21.84 -0.74
CA PRO A 553 9.33 -20.45 -1.15
C PRO A 553 10.78 -19.93 -1.09
N GLY A 554 11.78 -20.83 -1.01
CA GLY A 554 13.19 -20.48 -0.90
C GLY A 554 13.61 -20.09 0.52
N THR A 555 14.80 -19.49 0.63
CA THR A 555 15.41 -19.12 1.92
C THR A 555 15.34 -17.62 2.19
N TYR A 556 15.41 -16.77 1.16
CA TYR A 556 15.49 -15.32 1.32
C TYR A 556 14.22 -14.73 1.92
N VAL A 557 13.06 -15.27 1.54
CA VAL A 557 11.75 -14.87 2.07
C VAL A 557 11.61 -15.14 3.58
N ARG A 558 12.40 -16.05 4.15
CA ARG A 558 12.29 -16.44 5.57
C ARG A 558 13.04 -15.50 6.50
N VAL A 559 13.91 -14.63 5.95
CA VAL A 559 14.70 -13.66 6.72
C VAL A 559 13.80 -12.54 7.25
N ARG A 560 13.98 -12.15 8.51
CA ARG A 560 13.24 -11.08 9.20
C ARG A 560 14.12 -9.85 9.43
#